data_AF-A0A518DHE1-F1
#
_entry.id   AF-A0A518DHE1-F1
#
_cell.length_a   1.000
_cell.length_b   1.000
_cell.length_c   1.000
_cell.angle_alpha   90.00
_cell.angle_beta   90.00
_cell.angle_gamma   90.00
#
_symmetry.space_group_name_H-M   'P 1'
#
loop_
_entity.id
_entity.type
_entity.pdbx_description
1 polymer ?
#
loop_
_entity_poly.entity_id
_entity_poly.type
_entity_poly.pdbx_seq_one_letter_code
_entity_poly.pdbx_strand_id
1 'polypeptide(L)'
;MRCTARLWIVLGCLVSLPACAQFAGQDPFGSEAEAPKSLDEASPAEPGPKTGQLIETTCYWADADAEANQRIRQTLREPLKSSGFDFSEAALEHVVEFIRDEYDLEVQIDRRALDEYGVSADEPVTVNVRNTSLGSALRLMLQDLELDYTVRGGALVLTTEDESAAYLTTAVYPVADLLQPDPSRPDDSDFDSLIDTIVATVNSDSWAENGGSSSDIRALRPGALVISQTERGHELVQAFLKAARLGQRHAPSPLAAPSPRLTTRVYQLVSDQNPEPTSVAQQVLHMLPALVPEAFESREPDAAGRKPFMQAIQTRIVVLDYPSIQTQVADQLEALGMLVSRGGGQPFRGGGGGQF
;
A
#
# COMPACT_ATOMS: atom_id res chain seq x y z
N MET A 1 -1.25 -29.06 48.46
CA MET A 1 -1.31 -30.30 47.66
C MET A 1 -0.14 -30.29 46.68
N ARG A 2 0.80 -31.23 46.87
CA ARG A 2 1.99 -31.46 46.03
C ARG A 2 1.66 -32.51 44.96
N CYS A 3 2.33 -32.44 43.80
CA CYS A 3 2.83 -33.57 42.96
C CYS A 3 3.48 -32.95 41.69
N THR A 4 4.81 -32.87 41.48
CA THR A 4 5.83 -33.89 41.05
C THR A 4 5.46 -34.60 39.73
N ALA A 5 6.15 -34.45 38.58
CA ALA A 5 7.55 -34.67 38.17
C ALA A 5 7.73 -35.98 37.34
N ARG A 6 8.52 -35.92 36.26
CA ARG A 6 9.34 -36.96 35.53
C ARG A 6 9.36 -36.60 34.03
N LEU A 7 10.45 -36.20 33.36
CA LEU A 7 11.84 -36.69 33.24
C LEU A 7 11.95 -38.10 32.64
N TRP A 8 12.38 -38.18 31.38
CA TRP A 8 13.11 -39.31 30.79
C TRP A 8 14.21 -38.76 29.87
N ILE A 9 15.45 -39.19 30.11
CA ILE A 9 16.66 -38.96 29.31
C ILE A 9 17.18 -40.35 28.88
N VAL A 10 17.89 -40.37 27.75
CA VAL A 10 19.18 -41.04 27.46
C VAL A 10 19.15 -42.04 26.30
N LEU A 11 20.15 -41.82 25.41
CA LEU A 11 20.97 -42.71 24.57
C LEU A 11 20.82 -42.36 23.07
N GLY A 12 21.85 -41.96 22.32
CA GLY A 12 23.29 -42.18 22.47
C GLY A 12 23.76 -43.15 21.38
N CYS A 13 24.37 -42.65 20.29
CA CYS A 13 25.24 -43.45 19.43
C CYS A 13 26.22 -42.56 18.64
N LEU A 14 27.50 -42.74 18.99
CA LEU A 14 28.73 -42.34 18.29
C LEU A 14 29.06 -43.42 17.25
N VAL A 15 29.30 -43.06 15.98
CA VAL A 15 30.18 -43.78 15.03
C VAL A 15 30.64 -42.73 13.99
N SER A 16 31.87 -42.21 14.07
CA SER A 16 33.13 -42.68 13.44
C SER A 16 33.19 -42.48 11.92
N LEU A 17 34.20 -41.70 11.50
CA LEU A 17 34.67 -41.43 10.14
C LEU A 17 35.11 -42.69 9.39
N PRO A 18 35.25 -42.63 8.05
CA PRO A 18 36.63 -42.50 7.55
C PRO A 18 36.81 -41.51 6.39
N ALA A 19 38.06 -41.06 6.30
CA ALA A 19 38.66 -40.31 5.20
C ALA A 19 38.90 -41.17 3.95
N CYS A 20 38.88 -40.53 2.78
CA CYS A 20 39.60 -40.89 1.55
C CYS A 20 39.86 -39.56 0.81
N ALA A 21 41.06 -38.97 0.88
CA ALA A 21 42.24 -39.25 0.04
C ALA A 21 42.10 -38.77 -1.43
N GLN A 22 42.68 -37.58 -1.66
CA GLN A 22 43.52 -37.16 -2.80
C GLN A 22 43.49 -37.95 -4.10
N PHE A 23 43.29 -37.23 -5.22
CA PHE A 23 44.11 -37.43 -6.41
C PHE A 23 44.36 -36.09 -7.14
N ALA A 24 45.63 -35.81 -7.35
CA ALA A 24 46.16 -34.69 -8.12
C ALA A 24 46.27 -35.07 -9.60
N GLY A 25 46.12 -34.09 -10.48
CA GLY A 25 46.38 -34.22 -11.91
C GLY A 25 46.35 -32.84 -12.57
N GLN A 26 47.48 -32.15 -12.51
CA GLN A 26 47.77 -30.98 -13.33
C GLN A 26 48.13 -31.46 -14.74
N ASP A 27 47.36 -31.03 -15.73
CA ASP A 27 47.77 -31.13 -17.14
C ASP A 27 48.56 -29.87 -17.53
N PRO A 28 49.82 -30.02 -18.01
CA PRO A 28 50.75 -28.92 -18.23
C PRO A 28 51.02 -28.68 -19.72
N PHE A 29 50.08 -28.16 -20.49
CA PHE A 29 50.37 -27.65 -21.84
C PHE A 29 49.49 -26.46 -22.21
N GLY A 30 50.10 -25.28 -22.28
CA GLY A 30 49.50 -24.10 -22.89
C GLY A 30 49.73 -24.08 -24.40
N SER A 31 48.77 -23.52 -25.13
CA SER A 31 49.02 -22.81 -26.39
C SER A 31 47.83 -21.88 -26.69
N GLU A 32 48.15 -20.59 -26.88
CA GLU A 32 47.28 -19.51 -27.35
C GLU A 32 46.40 -19.86 -28.57
N ALA A 33 45.18 -19.31 -28.59
CA ALA A 33 44.58 -18.73 -29.78
C ALA A 33 43.56 -17.64 -29.39
N GLU A 34 43.80 -16.44 -29.92
CA GLU A 34 43.03 -15.20 -29.75
C GLU A 34 41.78 -15.17 -30.66
N ALA A 35 40.78 -14.36 -30.27
CA ALA A 35 39.37 -14.31 -30.71
C ALA A 35 39.10 -14.00 -32.22
N PRO A 36 37.83 -14.08 -32.69
CA PRO A 36 37.05 -12.82 -32.67
C PRO A 36 35.54 -12.93 -32.37
N LYS A 37 35.04 -11.75 -31.94
CA LYS A 37 33.68 -11.24 -31.71
C LYS A 37 32.56 -11.78 -32.63
N SER A 38 31.40 -12.00 -32.03
CA SER A 38 30.12 -11.46 -32.53
C SER A 38 29.15 -11.23 -31.37
N LEU A 39 28.72 -9.96 -31.25
CA LEU A 39 27.57 -9.51 -30.47
C LEU A 39 26.32 -10.15 -31.07
N ASP A 40 25.44 -10.68 -30.23
CA ASP A 40 24.01 -10.35 -30.28
C ASP A 40 23.28 -10.89 -29.03
N GLU A 41 22.33 -10.06 -28.60
CA GLU A 41 21.59 -10.04 -27.34
C GLU A 41 20.68 -11.26 -27.11
N ALA A 42 20.66 -11.75 -25.86
CA ALA A 42 19.43 -12.19 -25.20
C ALA A 42 19.65 -12.23 -23.67
N SER A 43 19.13 -11.20 -22.99
CA SER A 43 19.11 -11.08 -21.53
C SER A 43 18.30 -12.22 -20.88
N PRO A 44 18.80 -12.91 -19.84
CA PRO A 44 18.00 -13.87 -19.08
C PRO A 44 17.03 -13.14 -18.15
N ALA A 45 15.75 -13.51 -18.24
CA ALA A 45 14.63 -13.00 -17.45
C ALA A 45 14.95 -12.86 -15.94
N GLU A 46 14.64 -11.68 -15.40
CA GLU A 46 14.80 -11.37 -13.98
C GLU A 46 13.91 -12.25 -13.08
N PRO A 47 14.41 -12.67 -11.90
CA PRO A 47 13.59 -13.38 -10.91
C PRO A 47 12.58 -12.42 -10.27
N GLY A 48 11.29 -12.76 -10.37
CA GLY A 48 10.20 -11.98 -9.79
C GLY A 48 10.33 -11.74 -8.27
N PRO A 49 9.68 -10.68 -7.74
CA PRO A 49 9.89 -10.21 -6.39
C PRO A 49 9.45 -11.21 -5.33
N LYS A 50 10.33 -11.47 -4.36
CA LYS A 50 10.07 -12.32 -3.20
C LYS A 50 9.08 -11.63 -2.26
N THR A 51 7.99 -12.33 -1.94
CA THR A 51 6.95 -11.96 -0.98
C THR A 51 7.56 -11.57 0.37
N GLY A 52 7.33 -10.33 0.82
CA GLY A 52 7.66 -9.88 2.18
C GLY A 52 8.37 -8.51 2.29
N GLN A 53 8.56 -7.77 1.20
CA GLN A 53 9.21 -6.46 1.26
C GLN A 53 8.22 -5.40 1.75
N LEU A 54 8.60 -4.68 2.80
CA LEU A 54 7.95 -3.44 3.26
C LEU A 54 7.67 -2.58 2.03
N ILE A 55 6.45 -2.05 1.88
CA ILE A 55 6.20 -1.06 0.83
C ILE A 55 6.99 0.18 1.25
N GLU A 56 8.22 0.33 0.76
CA GLU A 56 8.89 1.61 0.79
C GLU A 56 8.08 2.54 -0.10
N THR A 57 7.73 3.71 0.43
CA THR A 57 7.11 4.77 -0.37
C THR A 57 8.21 5.28 -1.31
N THR A 58 8.28 4.71 -2.52
CA THR A 58 9.17 5.20 -3.57
C THR A 58 8.75 6.63 -3.89
N CYS A 59 9.66 7.58 -3.73
CA CYS A 59 9.51 8.96 -4.19
C CYS A 59 10.71 9.33 -5.04
N TYR A 60 10.52 10.24 -5.99
CA TYR A 60 11.54 10.67 -6.93
C TYR A 60 11.91 12.12 -6.64
N TRP A 61 13.12 12.34 -6.15
CA TRP A 61 13.60 13.67 -5.79
C TRP A 61 13.99 14.47 -7.04
N ALA A 62 13.52 15.71 -7.12
CA ALA A 62 13.87 16.67 -8.16
C ALA A 62 14.93 17.65 -7.65
N ASP A 63 16.07 17.11 -7.22
CA ASP A 63 17.22 17.88 -6.76
C ASP A 63 18.48 17.54 -7.59
N ALA A 64 19.48 18.43 -7.61
CA ALA A 64 20.65 18.30 -8.50
C ALA A 64 21.53 17.08 -8.19
N ASP A 65 21.54 16.64 -6.92
CA ASP A 65 22.38 15.56 -6.40
C ASP A 65 21.51 14.39 -5.90
N ALA A 66 20.41 14.11 -6.61
CA ALA A 66 19.32 13.25 -6.14
C ALA A 66 19.78 11.89 -5.63
N GLU A 67 20.75 11.25 -6.29
CA GLU A 67 21.28 9.96 -5.85
C GLU A 67 22.04 10.04 -4.52
N ALA A 68 22.91 11.05 -4.36
CA ALA A 68 23.69 11.24 -3.15
C ALA A 68 22.77 11.63 -1.98
N ASN A 69 21.85 12.56 -2.23
CA ASN A 69 20.86 12.99 -1.24
C ASN A 69 19.92 11.84 -0.86
N GLN A 70 19.52 10.99 -1.81
CA GLN A 70 18.70 9.81 -1.52
C GLN A 70 19.44 8.80 -0.62
N ARG A 71 20.74 8.58 -0.84
CA ARG A 71 21.54 7.70 0.04
C ARG A 71 21.56 8.24 1.46
N ILE A 72 21.82 9.55 1.63
CA ILE A 72 21.78 10.20 2.95
C ILE A 72 20.41 10.02 3.61
N ARG A 73 19.32 10.32 2.88
CA ARG A 73 17.94 10.15 3.38
C ARG A 73 17.61 8.72 3.75
N GLN A 74 18.17 7.74 3.03
CA GLN A 74 18.02 6.33 3.37
C GLN A 74 18.73 6.00 4.69
N THR A 75 20.00 6.39 4.82
CA THR A 75 20.78 6.19 6.05
C THR A 75 20.15 6.87 7.26
N LEU A 76 19.56 8.07 7.10
CA LEU A 76 18.82 8.75 8.17
C LEU A 76 17.62 7.93 8.69
N ARG A 77 17.02 7.08 7.88
CA ARG A 77 15.89 6.22 8.28
C ARG A 77 16.34 4.91 8.91
N GLU A 78 17.62 4.56 8.79
CA GLU A 78 18.16 3.35 9.39
C GLU A 78 18.18 3.46 10.93
N PRO A 79 17.95 2.35 11.64
CA PRO A 79 18.06 2.35 13.09
C PRO A 79 19.49 2.68 13.51
N LEU A 80 19.62 3.36 14.66
CA LEU A 80 20.92 3.59 15.26
C LEU A 80 21.68 2.28 15.43
N LYS A 81 22.99 2.33 15.17
CA LYS A 81 23.90 1.22 15.42
C LYS A 81 23.98 0.90 16.92
N SER A 82 24.60 -0.24 17.25
CA SER A 82 24.58 -0.83 18.60
C SER A 82 25.09 0.08 19.73
N SER A 83 25.88 1.11 19.42
CA SER A 83 26.34 2.14 20.36
C SER A 83 25.22 3.09 20.82
N GLY A 84 24.19 3.30 19.99
CA GLY A 84 23.19 4.35 20.20
C GLY A 84 23.78 5.76 20.09
N PHE A 85 22.96 6.77 20.44
CA PHE A 85 23.42 8.13 20.66
C PHE A 85 23.48 8.35 22.18
N ASP A 86 24.69 8.47 22.71
CA ASP A 86 24.94 8.65 24.14
C ASP A 86 26.04 9.72 24.31
N PHE A 87 25.61 10.98 24.28
CA PHE A 87 26.46 12.15 24.42
C PHE A 87 26.10 12.89 25.71
N SER A 88 27.10 13.27 26.48
CA SER A 88 26.95 14.02 27.73
C SER A 88 27.87 15.24 27.67
N GLU A 89 27.29 16.43 27.52
CA GLU A 89 28.01 17.70 27.36
C GLU A 89 29.09 17.64 26.26
N ALA A 90 28.81 16.92 25.17
CA ALA A 90 29.74 16.82 24.04
C ALA A 90 29.56 18.01 23.10
N ALA A 91 30.65 18.58 22.58
CA ALA A 91 30.57 19.63 21.57
C ALA A 91 29.83 19.13 20.30
N LEU A 92 29.00 19.98 19.70
CA LEU A 92 28.25 19.66 18.47
C LEU A 92 29.17 19.17 17.35
N GLU A 93 30.36 19.74 17.20
CA GLU A 93 31.36 19.30 16.22
C GLU A 93 31.81 17.83 16.40
N HIS A 94 31.96 17.36 17.64
CA HIS A 94 32.32 15.97 17.92
C HIS A 94 31.20 15.01 17.51
N VAL A 95 29.93 15.43 17.63
CA VAL A 95 28.80 14.63 17.16
C VAL A 95 28.80 14.54 15.63
N VAL A 96 29.13 15.64 14.96
CA VAL A 96 29.26 15.65 13.49
C VAL A 96 30.37 14.70 13.03
N GLU A 97 31.53 14.72 13.67
CA GLU A 97 32.63 13.78 13.41
C GLU A 97 32.19 12.33 13.63
N PHE A 98 31.51 12.05 14.74
CA PHE A 98 30.97 10.73 15.01
C PHE A 98 30.03 10.24 13.91
N ILE A 99 29.11 11.08 13.41
CA ILE A 99 28.18 10.68 12.35
C ILE A 99 28.92 10.40 11.04
N ARG A 100 29.93 11.21 10.69
CA ARG A 100 30.77 11.00 9.50
C ARG A 100 31.46 9.65 9.54
N ASP A 101 32.13 9.34 10.66
CA ASP A 101 32.91 8.11 10.80
C ASP A 101 32.02 6.87 10.94
N GLU A 102 30.94 6.98 11.71
CA GLU A 102 30.09 5.84 12.01
C GLU A 102 29.13 5.53 10.84
N TYR A 103 28.54 6.52 10.18
CA TYR A 103 27.54 6.29 9.13
C TYR A 103 28.04 6.53 7.70
N ASP A 104 29.32 6.89 7.52
CA ASP A 104 29.93 7.19 6.22
C ASP A 104 29.13 8.26 5.43
N LEU A 105 28.70 9.30 6.17
CA LEU A 105 27.93 10.42 5.63
C LEU A 105 28.76 11.69 5.58
N GLU A 106 28.65 12.44 4.48
CA GLU A 106 29.17 13.81 4.43
C GLU A 106 28.24 14.72 5.25
N VAL A 107 28.69 15.15 6.43
CA VAL A 107 27.93 16.03 7.33
C VAL A 107 28.62 17.39 7.40
N GLN A 108 27.89 18.49 7.32
CA GLN A 108 28.42 19.86 7.37
C GLN A 108 27.62 20.69 8.36
N ILE A 109 28.28 21.69 8.97
CA ILE A 109 27.62 22.68 9.83
C ILE A 109 27.52 23.98 9.04
N ASP A 110 26.32 24.56 8.93
CA ASP A 110 26.12 25.90 8.38
C ASP A 110 26.58 26.94 9.40
N ARG A 111 27.90 27.12 9.50
CA ARG A 111 28.52 28.04 10.47
C ARG A 111 27.95 29.45 10.35
N ARG A 112 27.64 29.91 9.13
CA ARG A 112 27.09 31.24 8.91
C ARG A 112 25.73 31.37 9.59
N ALA A 113 24.82 30.43 9.35
CA ALA A 113 23.49 30.43 9.95
C ALA A 113 23.56 30.32 11.49
N LEU A 114 24.43 29.43 12.00
CA LEU A 114 24.62 29.23 13.44
C LEU A 114 25.22 30.47 14.12
N ASP A 115 26.25 31.09 13.53
CA ASP A 115 26.87 32.31 14.03
C ASP A 115 25.86 33.48 14.07
N GLU A 116 25.01 33.61 13.04
CA GLU A 116 23.93 34.61 12.98
C GLU A 116 22.86 34.38 14.07
N TYR A 117 22.62 33.11 14.45
CA TYR A 117 21.71 32.72 15.53
C TYR A 117 22.37 32.74 16.93
N GLY A 118 23.68 32.96 16.99
CA GLY A 118 24.44 33.00 18.25
C GLY A 118 24.76 31.62 18.84
N VAL A 119 24.69 30.56 18.04
CA VAL A 119 25.08 29.19 18.42
C VAL A 119 26.45 28.88 17.83
N SER A 120 27.35 28.34 18.64
CA SER A 120 28.69 27.96 18.17
C SER A 120 28.80 26.45 17.94
N ALA A 121 29.78 26.01 17.15
CA ALA A 121 30.02 24.59 16.88
C ALA A 121 30.54 23.81 18.10
N ASP A 122 31.03 24.50 19.13
CA ASP A 122 31.45 23.94 20.41
C ASP A 122 30.33 23.86 21.46
N GLU A 123 29.11 24.27 21.10
CA GLU A 123 27.95 24.23 22.00
C GLU A 123 27.73 22.80 22.52
N PRO A 124 27.62 22.59 23.84
CA PRO A 124 27.48 21.28 24.43
C PRO A 124 26.07 20.71 24.18
N VAL A 125 26.02 19.51 23.60
CA VAL A 125 24.80 18.72 23.42
C VAL A 125 24.78 17.54 24.38
N THR A 126 23.59 17.24 24.90
CA THR A 126 23.34 16.06 25.74
C THR A 126 22.16 15.29 25.18
N VAL A 127 22.39 14.03 24.81
CA VAL A 127 21.34 13.17 24.26
C VAL A 127 21.62 11.72 24.62
N ASN A 128 20.60 11.01 25.10
CA ASN A 128 20.65 9.58 25.36
C ASN A 128 19.45 8.90 24.72
N VAL A 129 19.64 8.33 23.53
CA VAL A 129 18.56 7.68 22.78
C VAL A 129 19.04 6.37 22.16
N ARG A 130 18.21 5.34 22.26
CA ARG A 130 18.46 3.98 21.74
C ARG A 130 17.22 3.49 21.01
N ASN A 131 17.39 2.54 20.07
CA ASN A 131 16.30 1.92 19.30
C ASN A 131 15.45 2.91 18.50
N THR A 132 16.03 4.00 18.01
CA THR A 132 15.37 4.96 17.12
C THR A 132 16.15 5.07 15.79
N SER A 133 15.61 5.78 14.81
CA SER A 133 16.33 6.08 13.57
C SER A 133 17.38 7.18 13.78
N LEU A 134 18.44 7.20 12.96
CA LEU A 134 19.46 8.25 13.00
C LEU A 134 18.84 9.65 12.88
N GLY A 135 17.95 9.86 11.92
CA GLY A 135 17.29 11.15 11.69
C GLY A 135 16.41 11.58 12.87
N SER A 136 15.71 10.64 13.53
CA SER A 136 14.95 10.94 14.74
C SER A 136 15.85 11.28 15.93
N ALA A 137 16.95 10.55 16.13
CA ALA A 137 17.91 10.84 17.20
C ALA A 137 18.57 12.21 17.01
N LEU A 138 18.98 12.51 15.78
CA LEU A 138 19.57 13.78 15.40
C LEU A 138 18.59 14.93 15.66
N ARG A 139 17.33 14.79 15.23
CA ARG A 139 16.29 15.80 15.44
C ARG A 139 15.99 16.03 16.93
N LEU A 140 15.98 14.98 17.75
CA LEU A 140 15.82 15.12 19.21
C LEU A 140 16.99 15.86 19.86
N MET A 141 18.21 15.64 19.37
CA MET A 141 19.40 16.33 19.88
C MET A 141 19.42 17.81 19.48
N LEU A 142 19.08 18.11 18.22
CA LEU A 142 19.12 19.48 17.70
C LEU A 142 18.00 20.37 18.25
N GLN A 143 16.91 19.78 18.73
CA GLN A 143 15.75 20.49 19.27
C GLN A 143 16.11 21.41 20.45
N ASP A 144 17.03 20.99 21.33
CA ASP A 144 17.43 21.80 22.49
C ASP A 144 18.26 23.04 22.09
N LEU A 145 18.83 23.04 20.88
CA LEU A 145 19.61 24.15 20.32
C LEU A 145 18.82 24.97 19.28
N GLU A 146 17.53 24.68 19.09
CA GLU A 146 16.68 25.31 18.05
C GLU A 146 17.30 25.18 16.64
N LEU A 147 17.97 24.04 16.41
CA LEU A 147 18.58 23.69 15.13
C LEU A 147 17.78 22.59 14.43
N ASP A 148 18.00 22.47 13.13
CA ASP A 148 17.48 21.39 12.30
C ASP A 148 18.54 20.93 11.29
N TYR A 149 18.22 19.93 10.48
CA TYR A 149 19.05 19.49 9.38
C TYR A 149 18.30 19.52 8.05
N THR A 150 19.07 19.72 6.98
CA THR A 150 18.62 19.61 5.60
C THR A 150 19.59 18.75 4.80
N VAL A 151 19.11 18.13 3.72
CA VAL A 151 19.93 17.33 2.81
C VAL A 151 20.09 18.11 1.51
N ARG A 152 21.29 18.63 1.25
CA ARG A 152 21.58 19.47 0.06
C ARG A 152 23.02 19.29 -0.39
N GLY A 153 23.23 19.33 -1.72
CA GLY A 153 24.58 19.27 -2.29
C GLY A 153 25.33 17.95 -2.04
N GLY A 154 24.61 16.84 -1.83
CA GLY A 154 25.21 15.57 -1.47
C GLY A 154 25.75 15.50 -0.03
N ALA A 155 25.28 16.39 0.86
CA ALA A 155 25.68 16.45 2.26
C ALA A 155 24.47 16.66 3.20
N LEU A 156 24.59 16.15 4.42
CA LEU A 156 23.72 16.47 5.53
C LEU A 156 24.19 17.77 6.16
N VAL A 157 23.39 18.83 6.10
CA VAL A 157 23.76 20.14 6.63
C VAL A 157 22.96 20.44 7.89
N LEU A 158 23.66 20.64 9.01
CA LEU A 158 23.09 21.13 10.26
C LEU A 158 22.99 22.65 10.19
N THR A 159 21.80 23.19 10.43
CA THR A 159 21.49 24.62 10.27
C THR A 159 20.41 25.05 11.26
N THR A 160 20.06 26.33 11.29
CA THR A 160 18.95 26.84 12.11
C THR A 160 17.59 26.37 11.56
N GLU A 161 16.56 26.35 12.41
CA GLU A 161 15.18 26.05 11.98
C GLU A 161 14.71 27.00 10.86
N ASP A 162 15.06 28.29 10.94
CA ASP A 162 14.68 29.29 9.93
C ASP A 162 15.28 28.98 8.54
N GLU A 163 16.58 28.67 8.48
CA GLU A 163 17.25 28.32 7.22
C GLU A 163 16.77 26.96 6.69
N SER A 164 16.48 26.00 7.57
CA SER A 164 15.85 24.73 7.20
C SER A 164 14.47 24.94 6.59
N ALA A 165 13.65 25.81 7.20
CA ALA A 165 12.29 26.12 6.74
C ALA A 165 12.27 26.86 5.40
N ALA A 166 13.29 27.66 5.11
CA ALA A 166 13.45 28.33 3.82
C ALA A 166 13.89 27.38 2.69
N TYR A 167 14.52 26.25 3.02
CA TYR A 167 15.02 25.30 2.04
C TYR A 167 13.97 24.25 1.68
N LEU A 168 13.32 24.44 0.53
CA LEU A 168 12.35 23.49 0.00
C LEU A 168 12.96 22.60 -1.07
N THR A 169 12.67 21.31 -0.96
CA THR A 169 12.99 20.34 -2.01
C THR A 169 11.70 19.95 -2.72
N THR A 170 11.78 19.63 -4.01
CA THR A 170 10.63 19.09 -4.75
C THR A 170 10.79 17.59 -4.92
N ALA A 171 9.72 16.83 -4.69
CA ALA A 171 9.68 15.38 -4.92
C ALA A 171 8.36 14.94 -5.57
N VAL A 172 8.45 13.89 -6.38
CA VAL A 172 7.32 13.24 -7.04
C VAL A 172 6.96 11.96 -6.31
N TYR A 173 5.72 11.86 -5.88
CA TYR A 173 5.15 10.73 -5.15
C TYR A 173 4.12 10.02 -6.02
N PRO A 174 4.37 8.80 -6.49
CA PRO A 174 3.33 7.96 -7.04
C PRO A 174 2.28 7.69 -5.96
N VAL A 175 1.02 7.96 -6.29
CA VAL A 175 -0.13 7.74 -5.39
C VAL A 175 -1.31 7.08 -6.11
N ALA A 176 -1.12 6.61 -7.35
CA ALA A 176 -2.17 5.97 -8.15
C ALA A 176 -2.89 4.82 -7.39
N ASP A 177 -2.17 4.13 -6.51
CA ASP A 177 -2.70 3.07 -5.65
C ASP A 177 -3.64 3.58 -4.56
N LEU A 178 -3.46 4.84 -4.14
CA LEU A 178 -4.23 5.48 -3.07
C LEU A 178 -5.50 6.18 -3.57
N LEU A 179 -5.62 6.40 -4.88
CA LEU A 179 -6.75 7.13 -5.47
C LEU A 179 -7.94 6.19 -5.67
N GLN A 180 -9.15 6.69 -5.38
CA GLN A 180 -10.38 5.98 -5.71
C GLN A 180 -10.80 6.31 -7.15
N PRO A 181 -11.05 5.31 -8.01
CA PRO A 181 -11.60 5.58 -9.33
C PRO A 181 -13.06 6.01 -9.20
N ASP A 182 -13.39 7.23 -9.66
CA ASP A 182 -14.78 7.66 -9.80
C ASP A 182 -15.38 7.10 -11.10
N PRO A 183 -16.37 6.19 -11.04
CA PRO A 183 -17.01 5.64 -12.24
C PRO A 183 -17.76 6.69 -13.07
N SER A 184 -18.11 7.84 -12.47
CA SER A 184 -18.77 8.96 -13.13
C SER A 184 -17.79 9.87 -13.85
N ARG A 185 -16.52 9.86 -13.43
CA ARG A 185 -15.43 10.68 -13.97
C ARG A 185 -14.14 9.87 -14.04
N PRO A 186 -14.00 8.98 -15.05
CA PRO A 186 -12.85 8.09 -15.16
C PRO A 186 -11.49 8.80 -15.29
N ASP A 187 -11.48 10.06 -15.75
CA ASP A 187 -10.27 10.90 -15.86
C ASP A 187 -9.97 11.72 -14.58
N ASP A 188 -10.90 11.72 -13.61
CA ASP A 188 -10.87 12.55 -12.40
C ASP A 188 -10.78 11.62 -11.18
N SER A 189 -9.61 11.02 -11.00
CA SER A 189 -9.27 10.38 -9.73
C SER A 189 -9.26 11.43 -8.63
N ASP A 190 -9.84 11.11 -7.46
CA ASP A 190 -10.06 12.04 -6.34
C ASP A 190 -8.75 12.44 -5.65
N PHE A 191 -7.92 13.22 -6.35
CA PHE A 191 -6.71 13.83 -5.83
C PHE A 191 -7.03 14.86 -4.75
N ASP A 192 -8.15 15.57 -4.90
CA ASP A 192 -8.54 16.66 -4.01
C ASP A 192 -8.73 16.14 -2.58
N SER A 193 -9.46 15.05 -2.38
CA SER A 193 -9.60 14.44 -1.05
C SER A 193 -8.26 14.03 -0.42
N LEU A 194 -7.32 13.50 -1.23
CA LEU A 194 -6.00 13.10 -0.73
C LEU A 194 -5.13 14.31 -0.39
N ILE A 195 -5.14 15.34 -1.26
CA ILE A 195 -4.42 16.59 -1.06
C ILE A 195 -4.94 17.28 0.20
N ASP A 196 -6.26 17.44 0.34
CA ASP A 196 -6.90 18.04 1.52
C ASP A 196 -6.49 17.33 2.81
N THR A 197 -6.44 15.99 2.78
CA THR A 197 -6.04 15.21 3.95
C THR A 197 -4.56 15.42 4.27
N ILE A 198 -3.68 15.45 3.26
CA ILE A 198 -2.24 15.72 3.46
C ILE A 198 -2.04 17.12 4.02
N VAL A 199 -2.69 18.13 3.43
CA VAL A 199 -2.60 19.54 3.84
C VAL A 199 -3.11 19.74 5.27
N ALA A 200 -4.18 19.05 5.65
CA ALA A 200 -4.75 19.14 7.00
C ALA A 200 -3.94 18.39 8.08
N THR A 201 -3.10 17.42 7.71
CA THR A 201 -2.41 16.53 8.67
C THR A 201 -0.91 16.77 8.77
N VAL A 202 -0.26 17.10 7.66
CA VAL A 202 1.19 17.31 7.60
C VAL A 202 1.47 18.80 7.78
N ASN A 203 1.95 19.22 8.95
CA ASN A 203 2.39 20.60 9.21
C ASN A 203 1.45 21.65 8.60
N SER A 204 0.19 21.67 9.06
CA SER A 204 -0.91 22.45 8.46
C SER A 204 -0.52 23.88 8.13
N ASP A 205 0.22 24.53 9.03
CA ASP A 205 0.51 25.96 8.95
C ASP A 205 1.60 26.29 7.91
N SER A 206 2.28 25.27 7.37
CA SER A 206 3.36 25.44 6.39
C SER A 206 2.90 25.53 4.93
N TRP A 207 1.66 25.13 4.63
CA TRP A 207 1.15 25.08 3.25
C TRP A 207 0.69 26.44 2.76
N ALA A 208 0.91 26.72 1.46
CA ALA A 208 0.42 27.93 0.80
C ALA A 208 -1.08 28.19 1.03
N GLU A 209 -1.89 27.13 1.02
CA GLU A 209 -3.34 27.21 1.22
C GLU A 209 -3.75 27.63 2.64
N ASN A 210 -2.91 27.35 3.63
CA ASN A 210 -3.12 27.69 5.04
C ASN A 210 -2.40 28.98 5.46
N GLY A 211 -1.87 29.74 4.50
CA GLY A 211 -1.15 31.00 4.76
C GLY A 211 0.35 30.84 4.99
N GLY A 212 0.91 29.63 4.80
CA GLY A 212 2.34 29.43 4.64
C GLY A 212 2.85 30.06 3.34
N SER A 213 4.13 30.39 3.24
CA SER A 213 4.62 31.20 2.12
C SER A 213 5.17 30.40 0.94
N SER A 214 5.63 29.16 1.16
CA SER A 214 6.57 28.52 0.22
C SER A 214 6.26 27.07 -0.14
N SER A 215 5.57 26.31 0.72
CA SER A 215 5.26 24.89 0.45
C SER A 215 4.09 24.71 -0.51
N ASP A 216 4.22 23.78 -1.44
CA ASP A 216 3.26 23.59 -2.53
C ASP A 216 3.00 22.10 -2.81
N ILE A 217 1.78 21.76 -3.21
CA ILE A 217 1.36 20.39 -3.54
C ILE A 217 0.48 20.42 -4.78
N ARG A 218 0.79 19.58 -5.77
CA ARG A 218 0.06 19.53 -7.04
C ARG A 218 -0.14 18.10 -7.51
N ALA A 219 -1.31 17.85 -8.11
CA ALA A 219 -1.56 16.60 -8.82
C ALA A 219 -0.85 16.58 -10.18
N LEU A 220 -0.08 15.53 -10.43
CA LEU A 220 0.47 15.17 -11.73
C LEU A 220 -0.28 13.94 -12.26
N ARG A 221 -1.21 14.18 -13.18
CA ARG A 221 -2.03 13.12 -13.80
C ARG A 221 -1.15 12.21 -14.68
N PRO A 222 -1.39 10.87 -14.68
CA PRO A 222 -2.58 10.19 -14.16
C PRO A 222 -2.49 9.65 -12.72
N GLY A 223 -1.46 9.92 -11.91
CA GLY A 223 -1.35 9.22 -10.63
C GLY A 223 -0.19 9.58 -9.69
N ALA A 224 0.32 10.81 -9.75
CA ALA A 224 1.39 11.24 -8.86
C ALA A 224 1.08 12.60 -8.22
N LEU A 225 1.71 12.89 -7.09
CA LEU A 225 1.75 14.20 -6.47
C LEU A 225 3.15 14.79 -6.62
N VAL A 226 3.24 16.04 -7.03
CA VAL A 226 4.47 16.83 -6.98
C VAL A 226 4.37 17.72 -5.74
N ILE A 227 5.26 17.53 -4.80
CA ILE A 227 5.26 18.23 -3.50
C ILE A 227 6.57 18.98 -3.35
N SER A 228 6.48 20.27 -3.04
CA SER A 228 7.61 21.12 -2.65
C SER A 228 7.49 21.43 -1.16
N GLN A 229 8.42 20.92 -0.34
CA GLN A 229 8.34 21.00 1.12
C GLN A 229 9.74 20.90 1.76
N THR A 230 9.87 21.23 3.04
CA THR A 230 11.09 21.03 3.83
C THR A 230 11.42 19.54 3.97
N GLU A 231 12.66 19.21 4.33
CA GLU A 231 13.08 17.81 4.57
C GLU A 231 12.17 17.13 5.61
N ARG A 232 11.89 17.82 6.73
CA ARG A 232 10.96 17.36 7.75
C ARG A 232 9.55 17.12 7.21
N GLY A 233 9.02 18.05 6.40
CA GLY A 233 7.68 17.89 5.86
C GLY A 233 7.60 16.72 4.87
N HIS A 234 8.65 16.46 4.09
CA HIS A 234 8.73 15.27 3.24
C HIS A 234 8.78 13.96 4.04
N GLU A 235 9.50 13.91 5.16
CA GLU A 235 9.47 12.77 6.09
C GLU A 235 8.04 12.48 6.55
N LEU A 236 7.30 13.53 6.94
CA LEU A 236 5.91 13.42 7.38
C LEU A 236 4.97 12.98 6.24
N VAL A 237 5.13 13.52 5.03
CA VAL A 237 4.38 13.06 3.84
C VAL A 237 4.64 11.58 3.57
N GLN A 238 5.89 11.13 3.61
CA GLN A 238 6.22 9.72 3.38
C GLN A 238 5.63 8.81 4.45
N ALA A 239 5.70 9.23 5.72
CA ALA A 239 5.11 8.51 6.84
C ALA A 239 3.57 8.43 6.69
N PHE A 240 2.93 9.54 6.32
CA PHE A 240 1.50 9.59 6.04
C PHE A 240 1.11 8.66 4.89
N LEU A 241 1.78 8.76 3.73
CA LEU A 241 1.47 7.91 2.57
C LEU A 241 1.70 6.43 2.88
N LYS A 242 2.74 6.09 3.65
CA LYS A 242 2.97 4.72 4.15
C LYS A 242 1.83 4.27 5.05
N ALA A 243 1.40 5.12 5.98
CA ALA A 243 0.27 4.83 6.87
C ALA A 243 -1.04 4.69 6.09
N ALA A 244 -1.30 5.53 5.09
CA ALA A 244 -2.46 5.46 4.22
C ALA A 244 -2.50 4.14 3.44
N ARG A 245 -1.36 3.70 2.88
CA ARG A 245 -1.23 2.39 2.18
C ARG A 245 -1.47 1.21 3.11
N LEU A 246 -0.89 1.24 4.31
CA LEU A 246 -1.14 0.23 5.34
C LEU A 246 -2.59 0.26 5.81
N GLY A 247 -3.16 1.46 5.89
CA GLY A 247 -4.55 1.73 6.20
C GLY A 247 -5.49 1.15 5.17
N GLN A 248 -5.27 1.32 3.86
CA GLN A 248 -6.09 0.69 2.82
C GLN A 248 -6.05 -0.84 2.86
N ARG A 249 -4.92 -1.43 3.29
CA ARG A 249 -4.81 -2.88 3.50
C ARG A 249 -5.60 -3.38 4.70
N HIS A 250 -5.74 -2.55 5.74
CA HIS A 250 -6.43 -2.88 6.99
C HIS A 250 -7.82 -2.26 7.11
N ALA A 251 -8.18 -1.36 6.20
CA ALA A 251 -9.49 -0.75 6.13
C ALA A 251 -10.44 -1.91 5.87
N PRO A 252 -11.34 -2.25 6.80
CA PRO A 252 -12.55 -2.91 6.36
C PRO A 252 -13.12 -1.99 5.30
N SER A 253 -13.25 -2.46 4.06
CA SER A 253 -13.89 -1.75 2.95
C SER A 253 -15.00 -0.85 3.53
N PRO A 254 -14.86 0.50 3.47
CA PRO A 254 -15.84 1.37 4.11
C PRO A 254 -17.20 1.07 3.46
N LEU A 255 -18.11 0.53 4.26
CA LEU A 255 -19.39 0.00 3.82
C LEU A 255 -19.33 -1.01 2.66
N ALA A 256 -18.74 -2.17 2.93
CA ALA A 256 -19.48 -3.41 2.65
C ALA A 256 -20.52 -3.67 3.76
N ALA A 257 -21.39 -2.69 4.05
CA ALA A 257 -22.77 -3.13 4.13
C ALA A 257 -23.04 -3.69 2.74
N PRO A 258 -23.53 -4.92 2.55
CA PRO A 258 -23.95 -5.33 1.23
C PRO A 258 -25.00 -4.32 0.79
N SER A 259 -24.60 -3.30 0.01
CA SER A 259 -25.53 -2.50 -0.77
C SER A 259 -26.27 -3.57 -1.55
N PRO A 260 -27.56 -3.78 -1.27
CA PRO A 260 -28.23 -4.98 -1.72
C PRO A 260 -28.10 -4.95 -3.25
N ARG A 261 -27.38 -5.91 -3.83
CA ARG A 261 -27.15 -5.88 -5.29
C ARG A 261 -28.36 -6.53 -5.93
N LEU A 262 -28.93 -5.85 -6.93
CA LEU A 262 -29.97 -6.46 -7.74
C LEU A 262 -29.42 -7.76 -8.33
N THR A 263 -30.13 -8.85 -8.07
CA THR A 263 -29.80 -10.18 -8.56
C THR A 263 -30.84 -10.57 -9.58
N THR A 264 -30.41 -11.03 -10.76
CA THR A 264 -31.30 -11.60 -11.76
C THR A 264 -31.64 -13.03 -11.36
N ARG A 265 -32.92 -13.34 -11.19
CA ARG A 265 -33.42 -14.72 -11.11
C ARG A 265 -34.42 -14.97 -12.21
N VAL A 266 -34.39 -16.21 -12.71
CA VAL A 266 -35.31 -16.69 -13.73
C VAL A 266 -36.18 -17.76 -13.09
N TYR A 267 -37.46 -17.49 -12.94
CA TYR A 267 -38.46 -18.42 -12.42
C TYR A 267 -39.11 -19.13 -13.60
N GLN A 268 -39.06 -20.45 -13.60
CA GLN A 268 -39.78 -21.27 -14.57
C GLN A 268 -41.16 -21.60 -14.00
N LEU A 269 -42.21 -21.17 -14.71
CA LEU A 269 -43.58 -21.37 -14.28
C LEU A 269 -44.11 -22.71 -14.79
N VAL A 270 -44.83 -23.43 -13.93
CA VAL A 270 -45.62 -24.60 -14.28
C VAL A 270 -47.09 -24.26 -14.10
N SER A 271 -47.92 -24.59 -15.09
CA SER A 271 -49.37 -24.52 -14.95
C SER A 271 -49.98 -25.82 -15.43
N ASP A 272 -50.63 -26.54 -14.52
CA ASP A 272 -51.37 -27.77 -14.86
C ASP A 272 -52.72 -27.48 -15.55
N GLN A 273 -53.14 -26.21 -15.59
CA GLN A 273 -54.51 -25.81 -15.94
C GLN A 273 -54.60 -24.92 -17.20
N ASN A 274 -53.50 -24.62 -17.90
CA ASN A 274 -53.52 -23.71 -19.05
C ASN A 274 -52.59 -24.15 -20.19
N PRO A 275 -53.09 -24.39 -21.43
CA PRO A 275 -52.28 -24.90 -22.54
C PRO A 275 -51.38 -23.84 -23.22
N GLU A 276 -51.58 -22.55 -22.95
CA GLU A 276 -50.80 -21.46 -23.56
C GLU A 276 -49.75 -20.91 -22.57
N PRO A 277 -48.47 -21.33 -22.67
CA PRO A 277 -47.43 -21.03 -21.69
C PRO A 277 -47.15 -19.53 -21.50
N THR A 278 -47.37 -18.73 -22.55
CA THR A 278 -47.14 -17.28 -22.54
C THR A 278 -48.19 -16.53 -21.72
N SER A 279 -49.43 -17.05 -21.68
CA SER A 279 -50.55 -16.41 -20.97
C SER A 279 -50.37 -16.47 -19.45
N VAL A 280 -49.83 -17.59 -18.94
CA VAL A 280 -49.55 -17.78 -17.51
C VAL A 280 -48.48 -16.80 -17.04
N ALA A 281 -47.37 -16.66 -17.78
CA ALA A 281 -46.30 -15.73 -17.40
C ALA A 281 -46.76 -14.27 -17.42
N GLN A 282 -47.61 -13.88 -18.38
CA GLN A 282 -48.21 -12.54 -18.43
C GLN A 282 -49.20 -12.29 -17.29
N GLN A 283 -50.00 -13.29 -16.93
CA GLN A 283 -50.95 -13.18 -15.82
C GLN A 283 -50.23 -13.08 -14.47
N VAL A 284 -49.17 -13.86 -14.28
CA VAL A 284 -48.32 -13.79 -13.08
C VAL A 284 -47.56 -12.46 -13.01
N LEU A 285 -47.07 -11.92 -14.15
CA LEU A 285 -46.49 -10.58 -14.22
C LEU A 285 -47.46 -9.49 -13.78
N HIS A 286 -48.77 -9.64 -14.05
CA HIS A 286 -49.79 -8.68 -13.63
C HIS A 286 -50.21 -8.84 -12.15
N MET A 287 -50.17 -10.05 -11.61
CA MET A 287 -50.59 -10.34 -10.24
C MET A 287 -49.49 -10.13 -9.20
N LEU A 288 -48.22 -10.42 -9.53
CA LEU A 288 -47.10 -10.33 -8.58
C LEU A 288 -46.93 -8.95 -7.93
N PRO A 289 -47.16 -7.81 -8.63
CA PRO A 289 -47.10 -6.51 -7.99
C PRO A 289 -48.10 -6.27 -6.85
N ALA A 290 -49.27 -6.92 -6.91
CA ALA A 290 -50.27 -6.83 -5.84
C ALA A 290 -49.93 -7.74 -4.64
N LEU A 291 -49.21 -8.84 -4.88
CA LEU A 291 -48.82 -9.81 -3.85
C LEU A 291 -47.53 -9.42 -3.14
N VAL A 292 -46.63 -8.70 -3.82
CA VAL A 292 -45.37 -8.19 -3.28
C VAL A 292 -45.23 -6.70 -3.62
N PRO A 293 -45.94 -5.80 -2.93
CA PRO A 293 -45.91 -4.36 -3.23
C PRO A 293 -44.49 -3.76 -3.11
N GLU A 294 -43.71 -4.26 -2.13
CA GLU A 294 -42.34 -3.80 -1.83
C GLU A 294 -41.33 -4.05 -2.97
N ALA A 295 -41.63 -4.97 -3.88
CA ALA A 295 -40.77 -5.32 -5.00
C ALA A 295 -40.80 -4.29 -6.14
N PHE A 296 -41.81 -3.40 -6.15
CA PHE A 296 -42.09 -2.60 -7.36
C PHE A 296 -42.41 -1.13 -7.10
N GLU A 297 -42.44 -0.68 -5.84
CA GLU A 297 -42.40 0.76 -5.56
C GLU A 297 -41.08 1.34 -6.09
N SER A 298 -41.18 2.42 -6.86
CA SER A 298 -40.14 3.13 -7.61
C SER A 298 -38.82 3.32 -6.84
N ARG A 299 -37.99 2.28 -6.76
CA ARG A 299 -36.71 2.32 -6.03
C ARG A 299 -35.60 2.89 -6.89
N GLU A 300 -34.73 3.64 -6.22
CA GLU A 300 -33.51 4.20 -6.78
C GLU A 300 -32.65 3.09 -7.41
N PRO A 301 -31.92 3.40 -8.51
CA PRO A 301 -31.02 2.44 -9.14
C PRO A 301 -29.96 1.92 -8.15
N ASP A 302 -29.46 0.71 -8.39
CA ASP A 302 -28.35 0.17 -7.60
C ASP A 302 -27.04 0.95 -7.85
N ALA A 303 -25.99 0.62 -7.10
CA ALA A 303 -24.67 1.25 -7.25
C ALA A 303 -24.06 1.15 -8.66
N ALA A 304 -24.64 0.32 -9.55
CA ALA A 304 -24.26 0.17 -10.96
C ALA A 304 -25.28 0.82 -11.93
N GLY A 305 -26.23 1.63 -11.43
CA GLY A 305 -27.23 2.31 -12.24
C GLY A 305 -28.40 1.44 -12.70
N ARG A 306 -28.49 0.18 -12.25
CA ARG A 306 -29.51 -0.78 -12.69
C ARG A 306 -30.78 -0.58 -11.88
N LYS A 307 -31.95 -0.63 -12.54
CA LYS A 307 -33.26 -0.51 -11.89
C LYS A 307 -33.93 -1.87 -11.75
N PRO A 308 -34.69 -2.12 -10.67
CA PRO A 308 -35.51 -3.32 -10.58
C PRO A 308 -36.46 -3.43 -11.77
N PHE A 309 -36.58 -4.63 -12.35
CA PHE A 309 -37.54 -4.88 -13.40
C PHE A 309 -37.98 -6.34 -13.40
N MET A 310 -39.18 -6.56 -13.93
CA MET A 310 -39.73 -7.89 -14.16
C MET A 310 -40.18 -8.01 -15.61
N GLN A 311 -39.87 -9.13 -16.24
CA GLN A 311 -40.29 -9.41 -17.60
C GLN A 311 -40.69 -10.88 -17.76
N ALA A 312 -41.86 -11.10 -18.37
CA ALA A 312 -42.29 -12.42 -18.82
C ALA A 312 -41.66 -12.75 -20.17
N ILE A 313 -41.06 -13.94 -20.27
CA ILE A 313 -40.49 -14.49 -21.50
C ILE A 313 -40.95 -15.96 -21.62
N GLN A 314 -41.93 -16.21 -22.49
CA GLN A 314 -42.54 -17.54 -22.70
C GLN A 314 -43.06 -18.15 -21.38
N THR A 315 -42.50 -19.27 -20.92
CA THR A 315 -42.84 -19.95 -19.65
C THR A 315 -42.08 -19.41 -18.43
N ARG A 316 -41.32 -18.33 -18.59
CA ARG A 316 -40.40 -17.84 -17.55
C ARG A 316 -40.68 -16.40 -17.18
N ILE A 317 -40.41 -16.08 -15.92
CA ILE A 317 -40.35 -14.70 -15.45
C ILE A 317 -38.91 -14.40 -15.03
N VAL A 318 -38.35 -13.36 -15.62
CA VAL A 318 -37.06 -12.81 -15.22
C VAL A 318 -37.34 -11.67 -14.25
N VAL A 319 -36.78 -11.77 -13.04
CA VAL A 319 -36.89 -10.74 -12.00
C VAL A 319 -35.48 -10.25 -11.69
N LEU A 320 -35.22 -8.97 -11.92
CA LEU A 320 -34.03 -8.28 -11.43
C LEU A 320 -34.44 -7.50 -10.18
N ASP A 321 -34.09 -8.00 -9.00
CA ASP A 321 -34.47 -7.38 -7.72
C ASP A 321 -33.53 -7.80 -6.57
N TYR A 322 -33.68 -7.17 -5.42
CA TYR A 322 -32.92 -7.44 -4.21
C TYR A 322 -33.18 -8.85 -3.66
N PRO A 323 -32.19 -9.51 -3.01
CA PRO A 323 -32.34 -10.89 -2.54
C PRO A 323 -33.52 -11.15 -1.59
N SER A 324 -33.89 -10.18 -0.76
CA SER A 324 -35.06 -10.29 0.14
C SER A 324 -36.38 -10.40 -0.64
N ILE A 325 -36.53 -9.59 -1.68
CA ILE A 325 -37.68 -9.60 -2.59
C ILE A 325 -37.71 -10.89 -3.40
N GLN A 326 -36.55 -11.36 -3.87
CA GLN A 326 -36.46 -12.62 -4.60
C GLN A 326 -36.94 -13.82 -3.76
N THR A 327 -36.72 -13.81 -2.45
CA THR A 327 -37.26 -14.83 -1.55
C THR A 327 -38.78 -14.73 -1.45
N GLN A 328 -39.33 -13.52 -1.27
CA GLN A 328 -40.78 -13.31 -1.22
C GLN A 328 -41.48 -13.73 -2.52
N VAL A 329 -40.90 -13.39 -3.68
CA VAL A 329 -41.42 -13.82 -4.99
C VAL A 329 -41.38 -15.35 -5.11
N ALA A 330 -40.30 -15.99 -4.67
CA ALA A 330 -40.21 -17.45 -4.69
C ALA A 330 -41.27 -18.11 -3.80
N ASP A 331 -41.43 -17.63 -2.56
CA ASP A 331 -42.39 -18.17 -1.59
C ASP A 331 -43.84 -18.03 -2.09
N GLN A 332 -44.19 -16.90 -2.71
CA GLN A 332 -45.52 -16.68 -3.28
C GLN A 332 -45.78 -17.57 -4.51
N LEU A 333 -44.80 -17.72 -5.39
CA LEU A 333 -44.93 -18.62 -6.55
C LEU A 333 -44.99 -20.09 -6.12
N GLU A 334 -44.30 -20.48 -5.04
CA GLU A 334 -44.40 -21.82 -4.44
C GLU A 334 -45.75 -22.07 -3.76
N ALA A 335 -46.26 -21.10 -3.00
CA ALA A 335 -47.58 -21.17 -2.38
C ALA A 335 -48.72 -21.30 -3.40
N LEU A 336 -48.53 -20.72 -4.59
CA LEU A 336 -49.45 -20.84 -5.72
C LEU A 336 -49.22 -22.11 -6.55
N GLY A 337 -48.25 -22.95 -6.19
CA GLY A 337 -47.92 -24.20 -6.89
C GLY A 337 -47.29 -24.00 -8.27
N MET A 338 -46.71 -22.83 -8.54
CA MET A 338 -46.26 -22.42 -9.86
C MET A 338 -44.75 -22.63 -10.10
N LEU A 339 -43.98 -23.13 -9.13
CA LEU A 339 -42.54 -23.41 -9.27
C LEU A 339 -42.24 -24.91 -9.46
N VAL A 340 -41.26 -25.22 -10.31
CA VAL A 340 -40.67 -26.57 -10.39
C VAL A 340 -39.84 -26.81 -9.13
N SER A 341 -40.17 -27.84 -8.34
CA SER A 341 -39.42 -28.19 -7.12
C SER A 341 -37.96 -28.56 -7.43
N ARG A 342 -37.05 -28.06 -6.60
CA ARG A 342 -35.59 -28.04 -6.81
C ARG A 342 -34.97 -29.42 -6.51
N GLY A 343 -34.84 -30.28 -7.51
CA GLY A 343 -33.99 -31.48 -7.47
C GLY A 343 -32.49 -31.14 -7.53
N GLY A 344 -31.67 -31.85 -6.74
CA GLY A 344 -30.26 -31.57 -6.44
C GLY A 344 -29.34 -31.29 -7.63
N GLY A 345 -28.36 -30.41 -7.40
CA GLY A 345 -27.39 -29.98 -8.41
C GLY A 345 -26.34 -31.02 -8.78
N GLN A 346 -25.76 -30.85 -9.97
CA GLN A 346 -24.34 -31.12 -10.18
C GLN A 346 -23.71 -29.98 -11.01
N PRO A 347 -22.47 -29.59 -10.69
CA PRO A 347 -21.71 -28.63 -11.46
C PRO A 347 -21.18 -29.27 -12.75
N PHE A 348 -21.07 -28.45 -13.79
CA PHE A 348 -20.40 -28.78 -15.04
C PHE A 348 -19.00 -29.35 -14.80
N ARG A 349 -18.76 -30.58 -15.27
CA ARG A 349 -17.42 -31.12 -15.50
C ARG A 349 -17.35 -31.67 -16.92
N GLY A 350 -16.44 -31.12 -17.71
CA GLY A 350 -16.24 -31.48 -19.11
C GLY A 350 -15.50 -32.81 -19.29
N GLY A 351 -15.74 -33.39 -20.48
CA GLY A 351 -14.76 -34.09 -21.31
C GLY A 351 -14.23 -35.46 -20.85
N GLY A 352 -14.57 -36.50 -21.61
CA GLY A 352 -13.59 -37.52 -22.03
C GLY A 352 -13.87 -38.98 -21.67
N GLY A 353 -14.27 -39.75 -22.70
CA GLY A 353 -13.70 -41.08 -23.00
C GLY A 353 -14.29 -42.33 -22.34
N GLY A 354 -14.81 -43.25 -23.16
CA GLY A 354 -15.00 -44.66 -22.78
C GLY A 354 -16.07 -45.39 -23.58
N GLN A 355 -15.63 -46.15 -24.59
CA GLN A 355 -16.40 -47.06 -25.46
C GLN A 355 -17.27 -48.05 -24.66
N PHE A 356 -18.45 -48.40 -25.21
CA PHE A 356 -18.73 -49.71 -25.83
C PHE A 356 -19.96 -49.59 -26.75
#